data_AF-C1L7Z8-F1
#
_entry.id   AF-C1L7Z8-F1
#
_cell.length_a   1.000
_cell.length_b   1.000
_cell.length_c   1.000
_cell.angle_alpha   90.00
_cell.angle_beta   90.00
_cell.angle_gamma   90.00
#
_symmetry.space_group_name_H-M   'P 1'
#
loop_
_entity.id
_entity.type
_entity.pdbx_description
1 polymer ?
#
loop_
_entity_poly.entity_id
_entity_poly.type
_entity_poly.pdbx_seq_one_letter_code
_entity_poly.pdbx_strand_id
1 'polypeptide(L)'
;METVYDLGQKMIESLTKEKVQAGDVITIDKPSGKITRLGRSFTRARDYDATGGQTKFVQCPEGELQKRKEVVHTVTLHEIDVINSRTQGFLALFSGDTGEIKSEVRDQINHKVAEWREEGKAEIVPGVLFIDEVHMLDIECFSFLNRALESDMAPVLIVATNRGITRIRGTNYQSPHGIPIDLLDRLLIISTDPYTDKEIQAILKIRCEEEDVDISEDALVVLTRIGVQTSLRYAIQLITTANLVCRKRKGLEVSKEDIRKVYSLFMDEARSTLFLKEYQQEFMFNEIPEIQPPVSGDKPSA
;
A
#
# COMPACT_ATOMS: atom_id res chain seq x y z
N MET A 1 18.23 8.08 -40.97
CA MET A 1 18.49 7.02 -41.96
C MET A 1 17.18 6.64 -42.60
N GLU A 2 17.15 6.40 -43.90
CA GLU A 2 15.98 5.90 -44.62
C GLU A 2 16.27 4.47 -45.06
N THR A 3 15.35 3.55 -44.78
CA THR A 3 15.51 2.12 -45.11
C THR A 3 14.17 1.53 -45.52
N VAL A 4 14.21 0.61 -46.47
CA VAL A 4 13.03 -0.12 -46.95
C VAL A 4 13.09 -1.56 -46.40
N TYR A 5 11.97 -2.03 -45.87
CA TYR A 5 11.82 -3.41 -45.36
C TYR A 5 10.67 -4.09 -46.07
N ASP A 6 10.88 -5.34 -46.49
CA ASP A 6 9.81 -6.20 -46.97
C ASP A 6 9.01 -6.76 -45.80
N LEU A 7 7.68 -6.79 -45.95
CA LEU A 7 6.77 -7.19 -44.89
C LEU A 7 6.15 -8.55 -45.21
N GLY A 8 6.25 -9.49 -44.26
CA GLY A 8 5.52 -10.76 -44.32
C GLY A 8 4.04 -10.59 -43.99
N GLN A 9 3.23 -11.60 -44.32
CA GLN A 9 1.77 -11.58 -44.16
C GLN A 9 1.32 -11.25 -42.72
N LYS A 10 1.94 -11.85 -41.70
CA LYS A 10 1.62 -11.59 -40.27
C LYS A 10 1.85 -10.13 -39.88
N MET A 11 2.90 -9.51 -40.39
CA MET A 11 3.21 -8.09 -40.12
C MET A 11 2.21 -7.16 -40.80
N ILE A 12 1.77 -7.49 -42.02
CA ILE A 12 0.73 -6.75 -42.73
C ILE A 12 -0.60 -6.79 -41.94
N GLU A 13 -0.97 -7.96 -41.42
CA GLU A 13 -2.16 -8.11 -40.57
C GLU A 13 -2.05 -7.28 -39.28
N SER A 14 -0.91 -7.28 -38.61
CA SER A 14 -0.66 -6.47 -37.41
C SER A 14 -0.71 -4.96 -37.71
N LEU A 15 -0.12 -4.49 -38.80
CA LEU A 15 -0.18 -3.09 -39.23
C LEU A 15 -1.62 -2.66 -39.54
N THR A 16 -2.38 -3.54 -40.19
CA THR A 16 -3.79 -3.31 -40.52
C THR A 16 -4.66 -3.24 -39.26
N LYS A 17 -4.42 -4.14 -38.30
CA LYS A 17 -5.11 -4.17 -37.00
C LYS A 17 -4.87 -2.90 -36.20
N GLU A 18 -3.63 -2.41 -36.17
CA GLU A 18 -3.23 -1.17 -35.50
C GLU A 18 -3.52 0.10 -36.33
N LYS A 19 -4.10 -0.06 -37.54
CA LYS A 19 -4.45 1.03 -38.48
C LYS A 19 -3.29 2.00 -38.73
N VAL A 20 -2.09 1.46 -38.94
CA VAL A 20 -0.88 2.26 -39.19
C VAL A 20 -0.95 2.90 -40.58
N GLN A 21 -0.70 4.21 -40.64
CA GLN A 21 -0.70 4.98 -41.87
C GLN A 21 0.66 5.64 -42.13
N ALA A 22 0.86 6.10 -43.37
CA ALA A 22 2.04 6.90 -43.70
C ALA A 22 2.10 8.18 -42.84
N GLY A 23 3.24 8.39 -42.20
CA GLY A 23 3.47 9.49 -41.25
C GLY A 23 3.29 9.13 -39.78
N ASP A 24 2.86 7.90 -39.45
CA ASP A 24 2.84 7.40 -38.09
C ASP A 24 4.25 6.99 -37.63
N VAL A 25 4.58 7.31 -36.39
CA VAL A 25 5.77 6.85 -35.69
C VAL A 25 5.40 5.58 -34.93
N ILE A 26 6.00 4.46 -35.32
CA ILE A 26 5.74 3.14 -34.74
C ILE A 26 7.01 2.53 -34.15
N THR A 27 6.81 1.64 -33.19
CA THR A 27 7.86 0.74 -32.70
C THR A 27 7.47 -0.69 -33.05
N ILE A 28 8.44 -1.45 -33.56
CA ILE A 28 8.26 -2.85 -33.93
C ILE A 28 9.25 -3.65 -33.08
N ASP A 29 8.72 -4.54 -32.25
CA ASP A 29 9.53 -5.50 -31.54
C ASP A 29 9.76 -6.73 -32.44
N LYS A 30 10.99 -6.93 -32.91
CA LYS A 30 11.32 -7.94 -33.92
C LYS A 30 10.99 -9.38 -33.48
N PRO A 31 11.28 -9.82 -32.23
CA PRO A 31 10.97 -11.18 -31.78
C PRO A 31 9.48 -11.44 -31.59
N SER A 32 8.72 -10.49 -31.02
CA SER A 32 7.29 -10.67 -30.77
C SER A 32 6.40 -10.31 -31.96
N GLY A 33 6.91 -9.53 -32.92
CA GLY A 33 6.12 -8.95 -34.00
C GLY A 33 5.10 -7.90 -33.54
N LYS A 34 5.17 -7.47 -32.27
CA LYS A 34 4.24 -6.48 -31.73
C LYS A 34 4.55 -5.10 -32.30
N ILE A 35 3.53 -4.47 -32.85
CA ILE A 35 3.58 -3.12 -33.39
C ILE A 35 2.87 -2.19 -32.42
N THR A 36 3.54 -1.13 -32.01
CA THR A 36 2.97 -0.12 -31.11
C THR A 36 3.07 1.25 -31.75
N ARG A 37 1.92 1.90 -31.97
CA ARG A 37 1.87 3.27 -32.52
C ARG A 37 2.16 4.28 -31.41
N LEU A 38 3.28 4.99 -31.52
CA LEU A 38 3.66 6.04 -30.56
C LEU A 38 2.88 7.34 -30.79
N GLY A 39 2.62 7.66 -32.06
CA GLY A 39 1.91 8.86 -32.46
C GLY A 39 2.17 9.18 -33.92
N ARG A 40 1.87 10.42 -34.33
CA ARG A 40 2.08 10.90 -35.68
C ARG A 40 3.21 11.92 -35.74
N SER A 41 4.00 11.91 -36.81
CA SER A 41 5.05 12.92 -36.98
C SER A 41 4.46 14.32 -37.10
N PHE A 42 5.08 15.30 -36.44
CA PHE A 42 4.76 16.72 -36.60
C PHE A 42 4.86 17.20 -38.05
N THR A 43 5.76 16.62 -38.85
CA THR A 43 5.98 17.04 -40.24
C THR A 43 4.84 16.67 -41.19
N ARG A 44 3.99 15.71 -40.81
CA ARG A 44 2.83 15.26 -41.60
C ARG A 44 1.49 15.51 -40.88
N ALA A 45 1.49 16.40 -39.89
CA ALA A 45 0.31 16.73 -39.10
C ALA A 45 -0.80 17.44 -39.90
N ARG A 46 -0.42 18.17 -40.95
CA ARG A 46 -1.34 19.00 -41.77
C ARG A 46 -1.97 18.28 -42.96
N ASP A 47 -1.51 17.06 -43.28
CA ASP A 47 -1.95 16.34 -44.48
C ASP A 47 -3.34 15.69 -44.31
N TYR A 48 -3.94 15.77 -43.11
CA TYR A 48 -5.21 15.09 -42.78
C TYR A 48 -6.17 16.05 -42.06
N ASP A 49 -7.27 16.37 -42.75
CA ASP A 49 -8.32 17.30 -42.29
C ASP A 49 -9.19 16.74 -41.15
N ALA A 50 -9.28 15.41 -41.02
CA ALA A 50 -10.05 14.72 -39.99
C ALA A 50 -9.14 14.04 -38.97
N THR A 51 -8.35 14.83 -38.23
CA THR A 51 -7.60 14.32 -37.08
C THR A 51 -8.53 14.19 -35.87
N GLY A 52 -8.74 12.98 -35.37
CA GLY A 52 -9.45 12.78 -34.11
C GLY A 52 -8.69 13.47 -32.97
N GLY A 53 -9.41 14.10 -32.04
CA GLY A 53 -8.83 14.88 -30.92
C GLY A 53 -7.90 14.13 -29.96
N GLN A 54 -7.65 12.84 -30.20
CA GLN A 54 -6.70 11.99 -29.45
C GLN A 54 -5.41 11.68 -30.22
N THR A 55 -5.17 12.30 -31.37
CA THR A 55 -3.93 12.08 -32.14
C THR A 55 -2.75 12.74 -31.44
N LYS A 56 -1.88 11.92 -30.84
CA LYS A 56 -0.62 12.37 -30.22
C LYS A 56 0.42 12.65 -31.31
N PHE A 57 0.99 13.85 -31.32
CA PHE A 57 2.10 14.20 -32.19
C PHE A 57 3.43 13.95 -31.50
N VAL A 58 4.34 13.30 -32.20
CA VAL A 58 5.65 12.88 -31.68
C VAL A 58 6.73 13.32 -32.67
N GLN A 59 7.89 13.71 -32.17
CA GLN A 59 9.04 14.04 -33.00
C GLN A 59 9.60 12.78 -33.68
N CYS A 60 10.19 12.95 -34.86
CA CYS A 60 10.89 11.85 -35.53
C CYS A 60 12.02 11.33 -34.63
N PRO A 61 12.04 10.03 -34.29
CA PRO A 61 13.11 9.47 -33.47
C PRO A 61 14.48 9.63 -34.12
N GLU A 62 15.49 9.96 -33.31
CA GLU A 62 16.87 10.13 -33.76
C GLU A 62 17.76 8.91 -33.46
N GLY A 63 18.84 8.81 -34.23
CA GLY A 63 19.84 7.74 -34.14
C GLY A 63 19.50 6.52 -34.99
N GLU A 64 19.99 5.35 -34.57
CA GLU A 64 19.81 4.09 -35.30
C GLU A 64 18.35 3.60 -35.27
N LEU A 65 17.88 3.07 -36.41
CA LEU A 65 16.51 2.55 -36.54
C LEU A 65 16.31 1.23 -35.77
N GLN A 66 17.35 0.42 -35.64
CA GLN A 66 17.31 -0.84 -34.89
C GLN A 66 18.19 -0.71 -33.66
N LYS A 67 17.57 -0.82 -32.48
CA LYS A 67 18.27 -0.77 -31.20
C LYS A 67 17.96 -2.05 -30.42
N ARG A 68 18.96 -2.65 -29.79
CA ARG A 68 18.76 -3.72 -28.81
C ARG A 68 18.50 -3.07 -27.46
N LYS A 69 17.33 -3.35 -26.88
CA LYS A 69 16.96 -2.89 -25.54
C LYS A 69 16.83 -4.11 -24.64
N GLU A 70 17.53 -4.06 -23.51
CA GLU A 70 17.29 -5.00 -22.42
C GLU A 70 16.11 -4.51 -21.59
N VAL A 71 15.16 -5.39 -21.34
CA VAL A 71 13.99 -5.09 -20.51
C VAL A 71 14.00 -6.10 -19.38
N VAL A 72 14.20 -5.60 -18.16
CA VAL A 72 14.15 -6.39 -16.95
C VAL A 72 12.70 -6.42 -16.47
N HIS A 73 12.20 -7.62 -16.20
CA HIS A 73 10.86 -7.83 -15.66
C HIS A 73 10.97 -8.43 -14.26
N THR A 74 10.31 -7.82 -13.30
CA THR A 74 10.16 -8.36 -11.94
C THR A 74 8.76 -8.94 -11.83
N VAL A 75 8.68 -10.21 -11.45
CA VAL A 75 7.41 -10.93 -11.25
C VAL A 75 7.46 -11.63 -9.89
N THR A 76 6.30 -11.76 -9.26
CA THR A 76 6.18 -12.47 -7.97
C THR A 76 5.94 -13.96 -8.21
N LEU A 77 6.33 -14.81 -7.25
CA LEU A 77 6.04 -16.24 -7.31
C LEU A 77 4.52 -16.51 -7.36
N HIS A 78 3.73 -15.70 -6.66
CA HIS A 78 2.27 -15.79 -6.69
C HIS A 78 1.70 -15.56 -8.10
N GLU A 79 2.23 -14.61 -8.87
CA GLU A 79 1.80 -14.39 -10.25
C GLU A 79 2.09 -15.60 -11.14
N ILE A 80 3.27 -16.21 -10.98
CA ILE A 80 3.65 -17.44 -11.69
C ILE A 80 2.72 -18.59 -11.31
N ASP A 81 2.40 -18.75 -10.02
CA ASP A 81 1.47 -19.76 -9.52
C ASP A 81 0.08 -19.65 -10.16
N VAL A 82 -0.50 -18.44 -10.16
CA VAL A 82 -1.84 -18.20 -10.70
C VAL A 82 -1.88 -18.44 -12.22
N ILE A 83 -0.87 -17.96 -12.95
CA ILE A 83 -0.79 -18.11 -14.41
C ILE A 83 -0.71 -19.59 -14.82
N ASN A 84 0.07 -20.39 -14.09
CA ASN A 84 0.24 -21.81 -14.40
C ASN A 84 -0.88 -22.69 -13.84
N SER A 85 -1.68 -22.19 -12.89
CA SER A 85 -2.78 -22.96 -12.31
C SER A 85 -4.03 -23.01 -13.21
N ARG A 86 -4.24 -22.04 -14.12
CA ARG A 86 -5.48 -21.92 -14.92
C ARG A 86 -5.22 -21.44 -16.35
N THR A 87 -6.03 -21.90 -17.31
CA THR A 87 -5.95 -21.51 -18.73
C THR A 87 -6.11 -20.00 -18.98
N GLN A 88 -6.81 -19.28 -18.10
CA GLN A 88 -6.93 -17.81 -18.11
C GLN A 88 -6.36 -17.18 -16.83
N GLY A 89 -5.30 -17.75 -16.25
CA GLY A 89 -4.70 -17.27 -15.00
C GLY A 89 -4.26 -15.80 -15.03
N PHE A 90 -3.84 -15.28 -16.19
CA PHE A 90 -3.48 -13.87 -16.33
C PHE A 90 -4.66 -12.92 -16.03
N LEU A 91 -5.88 -13.25 -16.46
CA LEU A 91 -7.04 -12.40 -16.18
C LEU A 91 -7.46 -12.50 -14.70
N ALA A 92 -7.28 -13.67 -14.09
CA ALA A 92 -7.58 -13.92 -12.70
C ALA A 92 -6.75 -13.05 -11.74
N LEU A 93 -5.52 -12.70 -12.12
CA LEU A 93 -4.68 -11.75 -11.36
C LEU A 93 -5.32 -10.37 -11.23
N PHE A 94 -6.08 -9.92 -12.24
CA PHE A 94 -6.74 -8.61 -12.22
C PHE A 94 -8.16 -8.68 -11.66
N SER A 95 -8.85 -9.82 -11.77
CA SER A 95 -10.20 -9.98 -11.25
C SER A 95 -10.24 -10.39 -9.77
N GLY A 96 -9.14 -10.92 -9.24
CA GLY A 96 -9.08 -11.49 -7.88
C GLY A 96 -9.69 -12.89 -7.77
N ASP A 97 -10.22 -13.45 -8.86
CA ASP A 97 -10.79 -14.81 -8.90
C ASP A 97 -9.71 -15.86 -9.15
N THR A 98 -8.69 -15.88 -8.28
CA THR A 98 -7.56 -16.80 -8.36
C THR A 98 -7.92 -18.18 -7.80
N GLY A 99 -8.78 -18.21 -6.77
CA GLY A 99 -9.16 -19.41 -6.02
C GLY A 99 -7.97 -20.09 -5.33
N GLU A 100 -8.20 -21.30 -4.82
CA GLU A 100 -7.15 -22.08 -4.18
C GLU A 100 -6.22 -22.72 -5.20
N ILE A 101 -4.93 -22.46 -5.06
CA ILE A 101 -3.88 -23.04 -5.89
C ILE A 101 -3.39 -24.31 -5.22
N LYS A 102 -3.39 -25.42 -5.96
CA LYS A 102 -2.89 -26.71 -5.47
C LYS A 102 -1.41 -26.62 -5.10
N SER A 103 -1.01 -27.30 -4.02
CA SER A 103 0.39 -27.37 -3.59
C SER A 103 1.31 -27.94 -4.67
N GLU A 104 0.84 -28.93 -5.44
CA GLU A 104 1.59 -29.56 -6.53
C GLU A 104 2.10 -28.54 -7.57
N VAL A 105 1.29 -27.52 -7.88
CA VAL A 105 1.67 -26.46 -8.82
C VAL A 105 2.75 -25.58 -8.22
N ARG A 106 2.63 -25.23 -6.93
CA ARG A 106 3.63 -24.44 -6.20
C ARG A 106 4.97 -25.17 -6.12
N ASP A 107 4.94 -26.47 -5.83
CA ASP A 107 6.16 -27.29 -5.74
C ASP A 107 6.88 -27.39 -7.10
N GLN A 108 6.13 -27.57 -8.18
CA GLN A 108 6.68 -27.55 -9.55
C GLN A 108 7.30 -26.21 -9.90
N ILE A 109 6.67 -25.10 -9.50
CA ILE A 109 7.18 -23.74 -9.76
C ILE A 109 8.42 -23.47 -8.92
N ASN A 110 8.42 -23.84 -7.65
CA ASN A 110 9.60 -23.72 -6.79
C ASN A 110 10.81 -24.46 -7.38
N HIS A 111 10.60 -25.66 -7.91
CA HIS A 111 11.68 -26.42 -8.57
C HIS A 111 12.20 -25.72 -9.83
N LYS A 112 11.30 -25.23 -10.70
CA LYS A 112 11.70 -24.48 -11.91
C LYS A 112 12.41 -23.17 -11.60
N VAL A 113 11.98 -22.46 -10.56
CA VAL A 113 12.62 -21.20 -10.14
C VAL A 113 14.01 -21.47 -9.57
N ALA A 114 14.18 -22.58 -8.83
CA ALA A 114 15.50 -23.02 -8.37
C ALA A 114 16.41 -23.36 -9.57
N GLU A 115 15.91 -24.09 -10.57
CA GLU A 115 16.65 -24.38 -11.81
C GLU A 115 17.05 -23.09 -12.55
N TRP A 116 16.13 -22.13 -12.72
CA TRP A 116 16.45 -20.86 -13.36
C TRP A 116 17.47 -20.03 -12.60
N ARG A 117 17.49 -20.14 -11.27
CA ARG A 117 18.51 -19.52 -10.42
C ARG A 117 19.87 -20.18 -10.61
N GLU A 118 19.93 -21.52 -10.64
CA GLU A 118 21.17 -22.27 -10.84
C GLU A 118 21.76 -22.06 -12.26
N GLU A 119 20.90 -21.96 -13.27
CA GLU A 119 21.29 -21.66 -14.64
C GLU A 119 21.66 -20.17 -14.87
N GLY A 120 21.43 -19.30 -13.89
CA GLY A 120 21.66 -17.85 -14.01
C GLY A 120 20.69 -17.13 -14.95
N LYS A 121 19.52 -17.74 -15.25
CA LYS A 121 18.47 -17.14 -16.08
C LYS A 121 17.56 -16.19 -15.28
N ALA A 122 17.47 -16.38 -13.97
CA ALA A 122 16.67 -15.56 -13.07
C ALA A 122 17.41 -15.26 -11.76
N GLU A 123 17.10 -14.10 -11.18
CA GLU A 123 17.56 -13.70 -9.85
C GLU A 123 16.36 -13.60 -8.91
N ILE A 124 16.52 -14.11 -7.69
CA ILE A 124 15.47 -14.08 -6.66
C ILE A 124 15.77 -12.92 -5.72
N VAL A 125 14.83 -11.98 -5.63
CA VAL A 125 14.91 -10.85 -4.71
C VAL A 125 14.02 -11.13 -3.50
N PRO A 126 14.57 -11.22 -2.27
CA PRO A 126 13.76 -11.42 -1.08
C PRO A 126 12.91 -10.17 -0.80
N GLY A 127 11.61 -10.38 -0.58
CA GLY A 127 10.67 -9.32 -0.25
C GLY A 127 10.51 -9.10 1.26
N VAL A 128 9.65 -8.15 1.61
CA VAL A 128 9.21 -7.89 2.98
C VAL A 128 7.69 -8.10 3.04
N LEU A 129 7.24 -8.92 3.99
CA LEU A 129 5.83 -9.07 4.32
C LEU A 129 5.56 -8.26 5.59
N PHE A 130 4.76 -7.20 5.46
CA PHE A 130 4.32 -6.40 6.60
C PHE A 130 2.89 -6.77 6.98
N ILE A 131 2.69 -7.16 8.24
CA ILE A 131 1.36 -7.43 8.81
C ILE A 131 1.11 -6.44 9.94
N ASP A 132 0.19 -5.50 9.70
CA ASP A 132 -0.30 -4.59 10.73
C ASP A 132 -1.35 -5.28 11.61
N GLU A 133 -1.48 -4.82 12.85
CA GLU A 133 -2.48 -5.32 13.82
C GLU A 133 -2.47 -6.86 13.97
N VAL A 134 -1.28 -7.46 14.07
CA VAL A 134 -1.10 -8.93 14.04
C VAL A 134 -1.87 -9.69 15.13
N HIS A 135 -2.20 -9.03 16.24
CA HIS A 135 -3.02 -9.59 17.32
C HIS A 135 -4.46 -9.91 16.90
N MET A 136 -4.88 -9.49 15.71
CA MET A 136 -6.17 -9.84 15.11
C MET A 136 -6.16 -11.19 14.41
N LEU A 137 -4.99 -11.83 14.23
CA LEU A 137 -4.87 -13.19 13.72
C LEU A 137 -5.29 -14.24 14.76
N ASP A 138 -5.69 -15.40 14.29
CA ASP A 138 -5.99 -16.56 15.12
C ASP A 138 -4.78 -17.50 15.28
N ILE A 139 -4.93 -18.48 16.17
CA ILE A 139 -3.88 -19.47 16.44
C ILE A 139 -3.51 -20.32 15.21
N GLU A 140 -4.44 -20.53 14.28
CA GLU A 140 -4.20 -21.30 13.05
C GLU A 140 -3.29 -20.51 12.09
N CYS A 141 -3.55 -19.22 11.93
CA CYS A 141 -2.69 -18.31 11.17
C CYS A 141 -1.27 -18.26 11.74
N PHE A 142 -1.13 -18.18 13.06
CA PHE A 142 0.20 -18.19 13.69
C PHE A 142 0.92 -19.52 13.51
N SER A 143 0.20 -20.65 13.61
CA SER A 143 0.76 -21.98 13.34
C SER A 143 1.23 -22.10 11.89
N PHE A 144 0.46 -21.55 10.94
CA PHE A 144 0.84 -21.49 9.54
C PHE A 144 2.09 -20.63 9.32
N LEU A 145 2.12 -19.42 9.91
CA LEU A 145 3.27 -18.52 9.81
C LEU A 145 4.54 -19.15 10.37
N ASN A 146 4.45 -19.83 11.53
CA ASN A 146 5.58 -20.53 12.13
C ASN A 146 6.22 -21.54 11.17
N ARG A 147 5.41 -22.34 10.47
CA ARG A 147 5.90 -23.29 9.48
C ARG A 147 6.38 -22.59 8.20
N ALA A 148 5.69 -21.55 7.75
CA ALA A 148 6.04 -20.85 6.51
C ALA A 148 7.39 -20.12 6.62
N LEU A 149 7.72 -19.60 7.81
CA LEU A 149 8.99 -18.92 8.10
C LEU A 149 10.21 -19.86 8.13
N GLU A 150 10.00 -21.18 8.14
CA GLU A 150 11.09 -22.16 8.04
C GLU A 150 11.53 -22.42 6.60
N SER A 151 10.77 -21.94 5.61
CA SER A 151 11.11 -22.08 4.20
C SER A 151 12.29 -21.17 3.81
N ASP A 152 13.23 -21.69 3.02
CA ASP A 152 14.35 -20.92 2.47
C ASP A 152 13.91 -19.73 1.60
N MET A 153 12.70 -19.81 1.05
CA MET A 153 12.09 -18.79 0.19
C MET A 153 11.21 -17.80 0.96
N ALA A 154 11.19 -17.88 2.28
CA ALA A 154 10.37 -17.00 3.10
C ALA A 154 10.87 -15.53 3.03
N PRO A 155 9.97 -14.55 2.82
CA PRO A 155 10.34 -13.15 2.89
C PRO A 155 10.62 -12.74 4.34
N VAL A 156 11.25 -11.56 4.52
CA VAL A 156 11.40 -10.96 5.86
C VAL A 156 10.01 -10.57 6.37
N LEU A 157 9.60 -11.15 7.49
CA LEU A 157 8.33 -10.83 8.15
C LEU A 157 8.53 -9.67 9.13
N ILE A 158 7.76 -8.60 8.96
CA ILE A 158 7.64 -7.50 9.92
C ILE A 158 6.19 -7.47 10.40
N VAL A 159 6.00 -7.57 11.71
CA VAL A 159 4.67 -7.51 12.33
C VAL A 159 4.57 -6.32 13.26
N ALA A 160 3.40 -5.69 13.30
CA ALA A 160 3.10 -4.59 14.22
C ALA A 160 1.90 -4.93 15.11
N THR A 161 1.94 -4.46 16.36
CA THR A 161 0.87 -4.65 17.33
C THR A 161 0.80 -3.49 18.30
N ASN A 162 -0.40 -3.00 18.54
CA ASN A 162 -0.69 -1.94 19.51
C ASN A 162 -1.23 -2.49 20.85
N ARG A 163 -1.22 -3.82 21.04
CA ARG A 163 -1.74 -4.48 22.25
C ARG A 163 -0.59 -4.97 23.13
N GLY A 164 -0.73 -4.73 24.45
CA GLY A 164 0.22 -5.20 25.47
C GLY A 164 0.00 -6.67 25.84
N ILE A 165 -1.02 -6.98 26.63
CA ILE A 165 -1.45 -8.35 26.92
C ILE A 165 -2.86 -8.50 26.37
N THR A 166 -3.08 -9.49 25.50
CA THR A 166 -4.40 -9.76 24.94
C THR A 166 -4.59 -11.25 24.70
N ARG A 167 -5.85 -11.65 24.52
CA ARG A 167 -6.24 -13.03 24.24
C ARG A 167 -5.90 -13.39 22.80
N ILE A 168 -5.29 -14.56 22.60
CA ILE A 168 -5.07 -15.11 21.25
C ILE A 168 -6.42 -15.60 20.72
N ARG A 169 -6.83 -15.10 19.55
CA ARG A 169 -8.12 -15.48 18.95
C ARG A 169 -8.14 -16.97 18.64
N GLY A 170 -9.28 -17.61 18.92
CA GLY A 170 -9.44 -19.07 18.82
C GLY A 170 -9.03 -19.85 20.09
N THR A 171 -8.39 -19.22 21.08
CA THR A 171 -8.02 -19.87 22.36
C THR A 171 -8.60 -19.11 23.55
N ASN A 172 -8.51 -19.64 24.77
CA ASN A 172 -8.87 -18.91 26.01
C ASN A 172 -7.65 -18.28 26.72
N TYR A 173 -6.46 -18.39 26.14
CA TYR A 173 -5.21 -17.96 26.77
C TYR A 173 -4.89 -16.51 26.42
N GLN A 174 -4.35 -15.78 27.39
CA GLN A 174 -3.76 -14.46 27.18
C GLN A 174 -2.25 -14.59 26.97
N SER A 175 -1.71 -13.79 26.07
CA SER A 175 -0.27 -13.73 25.81
C SER A 175 0.19 -12.29 25.59
N PRO A 176 1.49 -12.01 25.77
CA PRO A 176 2.08 -10.76 25.33
C PRO A 176 1.81 -10.55 23.84
N HIS A 177 1.40 -9.35 23.49
CA HIS A 177 1.09 -8.89 22.14
C HIS A 177 -0.01 -9.67 21.40
N GLY A 178 -0.69 -10.61 22.06
CA GLY A 178 -1.66 -11.50 21.40
C GLY A 178 -1.00 -12.51 20.46
N ILE A 179 0.31 -12.73 20.62
CA ILE A 179 1.10 -13.65 19.81
C ILE A 179 1.42 -14.89 20.66
N PRO A 180 1.33 -16.10 20.10
CA PRO A 180 1.80 -17.32 20.76
C PRO A 180 3.29 -17.22 21.16
N ILE A 181 3.65 -17.73 22.35
CA ILE A 181 5.01 -17.57 22.92
C ILE A 181 6.07 -18.21 22.01
N ASP A 182 5.74 -19.34 21.38
CA ASP A 182 6.57 -20.06 20.41
C ASP A 182 6.95 -19.21 19.19
N LEU A 183 6.03 -18.38 18.67
CA LEU A 183 6.36 -17.43 17.61
C LEU A 183 7.09 -16.22 18.19
N LEU A 184 6.68 -15.73 19.36
CA LEU A 184 7.29 -14.56 19.99
C LEU A 184 8.78 -14.75 20.28
N ASP A 185 9.18 -15.95 20.74
CA ASP A 185 10.57 -16.31 21.02
C ASP A 185 11.44 -16.35 19.76
N ARG A 186 10.83 -16.47 18.57
CA ARG A 186 11.52 -16.43 17.26
C ARG A 186 11.63 -15.01 16.70
N LEU A 187 10.90 -14.04 17.25
CA LEU A 187 10.83 -12.67 16.74
C LEU A 187 11.75 -11.75 17.55
N LEU A 188 12.31 -10.74 16.87
CA LEU A 188 12.97 -9.63 17.53
C LEU A 188 11.96 -8.53 17.81
N ILE A 189 11.80 -8.18 19.09
CA ILE A 189 10.87 -7.13 19.51
C ILE A 189 11.60 -5.79 19.49
N ILE A 190 11.07 -4.85 18.70
CA ILE A 190 11.52 -3.45 18.67
C ILE A 190 10.43 -2.60 19.31
N SER A 191 10.69 -2.10 20.52
CA SER A 191 9.79 -1.18 21.21
C SER A 191 9.98 0.25 20.70
N THR A 192 8.89 0.95 20.47
CA THR A 192 8.88 2.38 20.15
C THR A 192 8.46 3.20 21.37
N ASP A 193 9.16 4.29 21.63
CA ASP A 193 8.83 5.22 22.70
C ASP A 193 7.87 6.34 22.23
N PRO A 194 7.03 6.89 23.13
CA PRO A 194 6.21 8.05 22.81
C PRO A 194 7.06 9.27 22.43
N TYR A 195 6.58 10.04 21.46
CA TYR A 195 7.24 11.28 21.04
C TYR A 195 7.22 12.35 22.15
N THR A 196 8.28 13.15 22.17
CA THR A 196 8.38 14.37 22.96
C THR A 196 7.64 15.54 22.29
N ASP A 197 7.28 16.57 23.05
CA ASP A 197 6.60 17.77 22.55
C ASP A 197 7.33 18.41 21.35
N LYS A 198 8.68 18.42 21.38
CA LYS A 198 9.51 18.97 20.30
C LYS A 198 9.42 18.13 19.02
N GLU A 199 9.41 16.80 19.16
CA GLU A 199 9.26 15.89 18.03
C GLU A 199 7.85 15.99 17.43
N ILE A 200 6.81 16.10 18.27
CA ILE A 200 5.44 16.33 17.81
C ILE A 200 5.35 17.63 17.00
N GLN A 201 5.93 18.72 17.50
CA GLN A 201 5.95 20.00 16.78
C GLN A 201 6.67 19.86 15.42
N ALA A 202 7.81 19.17 15.38
CA ALA A 202 8.56 18.94 14.15
C ALA A 202 7.76 18.07 13.15
N ILE A 203 7.10 17.01 13.61
CA ILE A 203 6.26 16.16 12.76
C ILE A 203 5.10 16.97 12.18
N LEU A 204 4.42 17.77 13.00
CA LEU A 204 3.32 18.63 12.55
C LEU A 204 3.79 19.66 11.53
N LYS A 205 4.99 20.23 11.71
CA LYS A 205 5.59 21.15 10.74
C LYS A 205 5.84 20.48 9.38
N ILE A 206 6.44 19.29 9.37
CA ILE A 206 6.64 18.50 8.15
C ILE A 206 5.30 18.18 7.48
N ARG A 207 4.25 17.88 8.26
CA ARG A 207 2.91 17.61 7.73
C ARG A 207 2.26 18.86 7.11
N CYS A 208 2.45 20.04 7.69
CA CYS A 208 2.00 21.29 7.09
C CYS A 208 2.72 21.57 5.76
N GLU A 209 4.03 21.30 5.68
CA GLU A 209 4.81 21.43 4.45
C GLU A 209 4.34 20.45 3.37
N GLU A 210 4.09 19.18 3.72
CA GLU A 210 3.60 18.16 2.79
C GLU A 210 2.18 18.45 2.28
N GLU A 211 1.32 19.06 3.10
CA GLU A 211 -0.05 19.42 2.73
C GLU A 211 -0.16 20.82 2.08
N ASP A 212 0.96 21.52 1.84
CA ASP A 212 1.01 22.91 1.36
C ASP A 212 0.09 23.84 2.19
N VAL A 213 0.24 23.79 3.52
CA VAL A 213 -0.54 24.60 4.47
C VAL A 213 0.36 25.58 5.21
N ASP A 214 0.19 26.87 4.89
CA ASP A 214 0.81 27.95 5.67
C ASP A 214 0.13 28.06 7.04
N ILE A 215 0.88 27.76 8.10
CA ILE A 215 0.41 27.85 9.49
C ILE A 215 1.27 28.86 10.26
N SER A 216 0.62 29.71 11.05
CA SER A 216 1.33 30.61 11.95
C SER A 216 2.03 29.84 13.07
N GLU A 217 3.23 30.27 13.46
CA GLU A 217 4.02 29.67 14.56
C GLU A 217 3.20 29.54 15.85
N ASP A 218 2.39 30.56 16.09
CA ASP A 218 1.44 30.66 17.17
C ASP A 218 0.37 29.55 17.13
N ALA A 219 -0.17 29.27 15.95
CA ALA A 219 -1.16 28.21 15.73
C ALA A 219 -0.50 26.83 15.86
N LEU A 220 0.74 26.68 15.39
CA LEU A 220 1.52 25.44 15.50
C LEU A 220 1.79 25.04 16.96
N VAL A 221 2.10 26.00 17.83
CA VAL A 221 2.27 25.74 19.28
C VAL A 221 0.97 25.24 19.91
N VAL A 222 -0.18 25.83 19.55
CA VAL A 222 -1.49 25.38 20.04
C VAL A 222 -1.80 23.98 19.52
N LEU A 223 -1.53 23.71 18.25
CA LEU A 223 -1.74 22.40 17.64
C LEU A 223 -0.86 21.33 18.29
N THR A 224 0.39 21.65 18.58
CA THR A 224 1.33 20.77 19.29
C THR A 224 0.78 20.39 20.66
N ARG A 225 0.29 21.37 21.42
CA ARG A 225 -0.34 21.12 22.73
C ARG A 225 -1.58 20.22 22.62
N ILE A 226 -2.39 20.39 21.58
CA ILE A 226 -3.53 19.49 21.30
C ILE A 226 -3.02 18.08 20.99
N GLY A 227 -1.97 17.94 20.17
CA GLY A 227 -1.36 16.66 19.82
C GLY A 227 -0.82 15.89 21.02
N VAL A 228 -0.21 16.60 21.99
CA VAL A 228 0.27 16.02 23.26
C VAL A 228 -0.90 15.57 24.15
N GLN A 229 -1.98 16.35 24.22
CA GLN A 229 -3.13 16.05 25.08
C GLN A 229 -4.08 14.97 24.53
N THR A 230 -4.07 14.75 23.20
CA THR A 230 -5.00 13.85 22.52
C THR A 230 -4.24 12.77 21.75
N SER A 231 -4.09 12.91 20.44
CA SER A 231 -3.26 12.04 19.60
C SER A 231 -2.65 12.82 18.44
N LEU A 232 -1.49 12.36 17.98
CA LEU A 232 -0.84 12.91 16.79
C LEU A 232 -1.75 12.80 15.55
N ARG A 233 -2.50 11.69 15.42
CA ARG A 233 -3.44 11.48 14.31
C ARG A 233 -4.54 12.54 14.29
N TYR A 234 -5.12 12.84 15.45
CA TYR A 234 -6.15 13.87 15.56
C TYR A 234 -5.58 15.25 15.22
N ALA A 235 -4.38 15.58 15.71
CA ALA A 235 -3.72 16.85 15.38
C ALA A 235 -3.41 17.00 13.88
N ILE A 236 -3.00 15.92 13.19
CA ILE A 236 -2.78 15.96 11.73
C ILE A 236 -4.09 16.24 10.99
N GLN A 237 -5.19 15.56 11.35
CA GLN A 237 -6.51 15.81 10.73
C GLN A 237 -7.03 17.24 10.98
N LEU A 238 -6.64 17.84 12.10
CA LEU A 238 -6.94 19.25 12.38
C LEU A 238 -6.22 20.20 11.42
N ILE A 239 -5.05 19.86 10.86
CA ILE A 239 -4.33 20.71 9.89
C ILE A 239 -5.20 20.91 8.64
N THR A 240 -5.63 19.81 8.02
CA THR A 240 -6.44 19.84 6.79
C THR A 240 -7.75 20.60 7.00
N THR A 241 -8.43 20.34 8.13
CA THR A 241 -9.71 20.99 8.44
C THR A 241 -9.54 22.47 8.84
N ALA A 242 -8.47 22.83 9.53
CA ALA A 242 -8.15 24.23 9.84
C ALA A 242 -7.81 25.02 8.57
N ASN A 243 -7.11 24.41 7.61
CA ASN A 243 -6.88 25.00 6.29
C ASN A 243 -8.20 25.27 5.55
N LEU A 244 -9.16 24.33 5.57
CA LEU A 244 -10.48 24.55 4.96
C LEU A 244 -11.24 25.71 5.62
N VAL A 245 -11.17 25.84 6.95
CA VAL A 245 -11.76 26.98 7.68
C VAL A 245 -11.05 28.30 7.32
N CYS A 246 -9.73 28.29 7.22
CA CYS A 246 -8.92 29.43 6.80
C CYS A 246 -9.31 29.90 5.39
N ARG A 247 -9.39 28.97 4.43
CA ARG A 247 -9.84 29.25 3.05
C ARG A 247 -11.27 29.79 3.02
N LYS A 248 -12.16 29.27 3.87
CA LYS A 248 -13.55 29.77 3.99
C LYS A 248 -13.60 31.22 4.49
N ARG A 249 -12.70 31.63 5.39
CA ARG A 249 -12.55 33.06 5.79
C ARG A 249 -11.73 33.88 4.80
N LYS A 250 -11.28 33.30 3.68
CA LYS A 250 -10.36 33.90 2.70
C LYS A 250 -9.01 34.33 3.31
N GLY A 251 -8.55 33.60 4.33
CA GLY A 251 -7.22 33.76 4.90
C GLY A 251 -6.17 33.02 4.05
N LEU A 252 -4.94 33.51 4.09
CA LEU A 252 -3.78 32.87 3.46
C LEU A 252 -3.06 31.92 4.44
N GLU A 253 -2.99 32.29 5.71
CA GLU A 253 -2.26 31.57 6.76
C GLU A 253 -3.22 31.12 7.87
N VAL A 254 -3.11 29.86 8.30
CA VAL A 254 -3.91 29.27 9.39
C VAL A 254 -3.53 29.89 10.73
N SER A 255 -4.56 30.39 11.42
CA SER A 255 -4.44 31.09 12.70
C SER A 255 -4.92 30.21 13.87
N LYS A 256 -4.60 30.64 15.10
CA LYS A 256 -5.10 30.01 16.34
C LYS A 256 -6.63 29.93 16.37
N GLU A 257 -7.34 30.88 15.77
CA GLU A 257 -8.81 30.93 15.76
C GLU A 257 -9.41 29.84 14.89
N ASP A 258 -8.77 29.55 13.75
CA ASP A 258 -9.20 28.47 12.84
C ASP A 258 -9.11 27.12 13.56
N ILE A 259 -7.99 26.86 14.25
CA ILE A 259 -7.78 25.64 15.03
C ILE A 259 -8.81 25.52 16.15
N ARG A 260 -9.06 26.59 16.92
CA ARG A 260 -10.08 26.57 18.00
C ARG A 260 -11.46 26.24 17.47
N LYS A 261 -11.82 26.82 16.32
CA LYS A 261 -13.12 26.56 15.68
C LYS A 261 -13.23 25.11 15.25
N VAL A 262 -12.21 24.55 14.62
CA VAL A 262 -12.21 23.13 14.23
C VAL A 262 -12.25 22.22 15.46
N TYR A 263 -11.47 22.53 16.51
CA TYR A 263 -11.46 21.78 17.76
C TYR A 263 -12.82 21.77 18.47
N SER A 264 -13.63 22.83 18.32
CA SER A 264 -15.01 22.86 18.81
C SER A 264 -15.98 22.02 17.98
N LEU A 265 -15.71 21.84 16.68
CA LEU A 265 -16.57 21.10 15.76
C LEU A 265 -16.29 19.59 15.80
N PHE A 266 -15.02 19.20 15.88
CA PHE A 266 -14.60 17.81 15.87
C PHE A 266 -14.08 17.43 17.25
N MET A 267 -14.78 16.52 17.93
CA MET A 267 -14.37 16.01 19.25
C MET A 267 -13.32 14.90 19.09
N ASP A 268 -12.33 14.86 19.97
CA ASP A 268 -11.43 13.72 20.11
C ASP A 268 -12.15 12.56 20.85
N GLU A 269 -11.52 11.39 20.85
CA GLU A 269 -12.06 10.18 21.47
C GLU A 269 -12.41 10.36 22.96
N ALA A 270 -11.56 11.04 23.73
CA ALA A 270 -11.78 11.20 25.17
C ALA A 270 -12.98 12.10 25.46
N ARG A 271 -13.10 13.23 24.74
CA ARG A 271 -14.28 14.10 24.82
C ARG A 271 -15.55 13.40 24.32
N SER A 272 -15.44 12.65 23.23
CA SER A 272 -16.56 11.86 22.68
C SER A 272 -17.04 10.80 23.68
N THR A 273 -16.11 10.10 24.33
CA THR A 273 -16.42 9.09 25.35
C THR A 273 -17.09 9.71 26.57
N LEU A 274 -16.65 10.89 27.00
CA LEU A 274 -17.29 11.61 28.09
C LEU A 274 -18.73 12.00 27.72
N PHE A 275 -18.93 12.54 26.52
CA PHE A 275 -20.25 12.87 26.00
C PHE A 275 -21.17 11.62 25.97
N LEU A 276 -20.67 10.48 25.49
CA LEU A 276 -21.43 9.23 25.49
C LEU A 276 -21.81 8.76 26.90
N LYS A 277 -20.96 8.99 27.91
CA LYS A 277 -21.27 8.66 29.31
C LYS A 277 -22.32 9.58 29.90
N GLU A 278 -22.26 10.88 29.61
CA GLU A 278 -23.24 11.86 30.11
C GLU A 278 -24.64 11.61 29.52
N TYR A 279 -24.71 11.26 28.24
CA TYR A 279 -25.96 11.00 27.51
C TYR A 279 -26.27 9.50 27.39
N GLN A 280 -25.68 8.67 28.25
CA GLN A 280 -25.76 7.20 28.21
C GLN A 280 -27.21 6.68 28.13
N GLN A 281 -28.16 7.35 28.78
CA GLN A 281 -29.58 6.96 28.78
C GLN A 281 -30.26 7.14 27.41
N GLU A 282 -29.71 7.97 26.53
CA GLU A 282 -30.23 8.23 25.19
C GLU A 282 -29.67 7.25 24.14
N PHE A 283 -28.63 6.47 24.49
CA PHE A 283 -28.01 5.50 23.60
C PHE A 283 -28.51 4.07 23.83
N MET A 284 -28.59 3.28 22.75
CA MET A 284 -28.92 1.86 22.81
C MET A 284 -27.73 1.03 23.33
N PHE A 285 -28.00 -0.07 24.03
CA PHE A 285 -26.99 -0.96 24.63
C PHE A 285 -26.08 -0.24 25.63
N ASN A 286 -26.68 0.55 26.50
CA ASN A 286 -26.02 1.42 27.45
C ASN A 286 -25.64 0.76 28.78
N GLU A 287 -25.72 -0.56 28.90
CA GLU A 287 -25.28 -1.26 30.10
C GLU A 287 -23.75 -1.36 30.11
N ILE A 288 -23.09 -0.71 31.07
CA ILE A 288 -21.65 -0.86 31.30
C ILE A 288 -21.46 -2.16 32.10
N PRO A 289 -20.74 -3.17 31.58
CA PRO A 289 -20.43 -4.36 32.37
C PRO A 289 -19.63 -3.95 33.60
N GLU A 290 -20.13 -4.25 34.81
CA GLU A 290 -19.34 -4.11 36.03
C GLU A 290 -18.09 -4.99 35.91
N ILE A 291 -16.92 -4.36 35.85
CA ILE A 291 -15.64 -5.07 35.87
C ILE A 291 -15.51 -5.68 37.27
N GLN A 292 -15.78 -6.99 37.39
CA GLN A 292 -15.52 -7.72 38.63
C GLN A 292 -14.03 -7.59 38.96
N PRO A 293 -13.66 -7.21 40.21
CA PRO A 293 -12.27 -7.21 40.62
C PRO A 293 -11.68 -8.62 40.50
N PRO A 294 -10.37 -8.76 40.20
CA PRO A 294 -9.73 -10.05 40.13
C PRO A 294 -9.94 -10.79 41.45
N VAL A 295 -10.49 -12.00 41.35
CA VAL A 295 -10.68 -12.90 42.49
C VAL A 295 -9.33 -13.05 43.18
N SER A 296 -9.25 -12.61 44.43
CA SER A 296 -8.06 -12.80 45.25
C SER A 296 -7.87 -14.31 45.45
N GLY A 297 -6.86 -14.85 44.77
CA GLY A 297 -6.51 -16.26 44.86
C GLY A 297 -6.20 -16.67 46.29
N ASP A 298 -6.64 -17.88 46.62
CA ASP A 298 -6.57 -18.54 47.90
C ASP A 298 -5.26 -18.31 48.67
N LYS A 299 -5.41 -17.98 49.96
CA LYS A 299 -4.32 -18.14 50.92
C LYS A 299 -3.97 -19.62 51.01
N PRO A 300 -2.69 -20.01 50.97
CA PRO A 300 -2.31 -21.39 51.24
C PRO A 300 -2.63 -21.70 52.70
N SER A 301 -3.51 -22.67 52.93
CA SER A 301 -3.68 -23.30 54.24
C SER A 301 -2.39 -24.04 54.60
N ALA A 302 -1.89 -23.74 55.81
CA ALA A 302 -0.76 -24.38 56.45
C ALA A 302 -0.95 -25.90 56.63
#